data_AF-A0A6L4WNR2-F1
#
_entry.id   AF-A0A6L4WNR2-F1
#
_cell.length_a   1.000
_cell.length_b   1.000
_cell.length_c   1.000
_cell.angle_alpha   90.00
_cell.angle_beta   90.00
_cell.angle_gamma   90.00
#
_symmetry.space_group_name_H-M   'P 1'
#
loop_
_entity.id
_entity.type
_entity.pdbx_description
1 polymer ?
#
loop_
_entity_poly.entity_id
_entity_poly.type
_entity_poly.pdbx_seq_one_letter_code
_entity_poly.pdbx_strand_id
1 'polypeptide(L)'
;MQKGQLLSKIERIDAEILITNTQIDTATVQKFGAISDFSVLQMHKNTMKLHISKLEIEKNKLKQEIDLLIKDIIELQKETEQFGYILEEQKQEAIRRMLVAEEEEANEYIQSKYISG
;
A
#
# COMPACT_ATOMS: atom_id res chain seq x y z
N MET A 1 -5.81 4.97 4.32
CA MET A 1 -5.52 5.20 5.76
C MET A 1 -4.56 4.16 6.34
N GLN A 2 -4.77 2.86 6.09
CA GLN A 2 -3.94 1.77 6.63
C GLN A 2 -2.44 1.87 6.28
N LYS A 3 -2.09 2.13 5.01
CA LYS A 3 -0.69 2.37 4.59
C LYS A 3 -0.01 3.51 5.38
N GLY A 4 -0.73 4.61 5.58
CA GLY A 4 -0.22 5.77 6.34
C GLY A 4 0.01 5.45 7.81
N GLN A 5 -0.86 4.64 8.42
CA GLN A 5 -0.67 4.18 9.80
C GLN A 5 0.57 3.26 9.93
N LEU A 6 0.81 2.37 8.97
CA LEU A 6 2.00 1.51 8.95
C LEU A 6 3.29 2.32 8.79
N LEU A 7 3.30 3.31 7.89
CA LEU A 7 4.44 4.21 7.72
C LEU A 7 4.73 5.03 8.98
N SER A 8 3.70 5.59 9.62
CA SER A 8 3.87 6.30 10.89
C SER A 8 4.42 5.40 12.00
N LYS A 9 4.02 4.12 12.06
CA LYS A 9 4.61 3.15 13.00
C LYS A 9 6.09 2.90 12.71
N ILE A 10 6.48 2.77 11.44
CA ILE A 10 7.89 2.61 11.04
C ILE A 10 8.70 3.84 11.46
N GLU A 11 8.18 5.05 11.23
CA GLU A 11 8.85 6.30 11.64
C GLU A 11 9.07 6.37 13.16
N ARG A 12 8.08 5.93 13.94
CA ARG A 12 8.21 5.86 15.41
C ARG A 12 9.29 4.87 15.83
N ILE A 13 9.36 3.70 15.20
CA ILE A 13 10.42 2.71 15.45
C ILE A 13 11.79 3.30 15.09
N ASP A 14 11.91 4.02 13.98
CA ASP A 14 13.16 4.63 13.56
C ASP A 14 13.65 5.72 14.51
N ALA A 15 12.72 6.53 15.03
CA ALA A 15 13.02 7.50 16.08
C ALA A 15 13.51 6.80 17.36
N GLU A 16 12.88 5.69 17.76
CA GLU A 16 13.26 4.92 18.94
C GLU A 16 14.64 4.26 18.80
N ILE A 17 14.94 3.69 17.64
CA ILE A 17 16.27 3.13 17.32
C ILE A 17 17.33 4.24 17.41
N LEU A 18 17.06 5.42 16.86
CA LEU A 18 17.99 6.56 16.91
C LEU A 18 18.26 7.02 18.35
N ILE A 19 17.21 7.13 19.17
CA ILE A 19 17.35 7.49 20.59
C ILE A 19 18.18 6.43 21.32
N THR A 20 17.90 5.16 21.11
CA THR A 20 18.60 4.05 21.77
C THR A 20 20.07 4.00 21.36
N ASN A 21 20.40 4.24 20.08
CA ASN A 21 21.78 4.36 19.63
C ASN A 21 22.51 5.52 20.30
N THR A 22 21.85 6.68 20.38
CA THR A 22 22.42 7.85 21.07
C THR A 22 22.70 7.54 22.55
N GLN A 23 21.81 6.79 23.22
CA GLN A 23 22.02 6.34 24.59
C GLN A 23 23.19 5.35 24.71
N ILE A 24 23.36 4.42 23.77
CA ILE A 24 24.51 3.51 23.73
C ILE A 24 25.83 4.28 23.60
N ASP A 25 25.86 5.29 22.74
CA ASP A 25 27.07 6.05 22.42
C ASP A 25 27.46 6.98 23.57
N THR A 26 26.48 7.59 24.22
CA THR A 26 26.71 8.50 25.36
C THR A 26 26.90 7.79 26.70
N ALA A 27 26.44 6.54 26.83
CA ALA A 27 26.62 5.77 28.06
C ALA A 27 28.10 5.50 28.34
N THR A 28 28.58 6.03 29.46
CA THR A 28 29.96 5.92 29.95
C THR A 28 29.98 5.69 31.45
N VAL A 29 31.12 5.22 31.96
CA VAL A 29 31.41 5.08 33.39
C VAL A 29 32.43 6.11 33.85
N GLN A 30 32.57 6.28 35.16
CA GLN A 30 33.57 7.17 35.74
C GLN A 30 34.98 6.62 35.55
N LYS A 31 35.94 7.51 35.25
CA LYS A 31 37.35 7.16 34.98
C LYS A 31 38.04 6.40 36.12
N PHE A 32 37.63 6.65 37.37
CA PHE A 32 38.14 5.98 38.57
C PHE A 32 37.06 5.14 39.28
N GLY A 33 36.04 4.70 38.53
CA GLY A 33 34.96 3.86 39.04
C GLY A 33 35.41 2.43 39.33
N ALA A 34 34.54 1.64 39.96
CA ALA A 34 34.83 0.24 40.24
C ALA A 34 34.89 -0.57 38.95
N ILE A 35 35.73 -1.62 38.91
CA ILE A 35 35.82 -2.51 37.73
C ILE A 35 34.45 -3.13 37.40
N SER A 36 33.61 -3.38 38.41
CA SER A 36 32.23 -3.83 38.25
C SER A 36 31.38 -2.90 37.39
N ASP A 37 31.65 -1.59 37.42
CA ASP A 37 30.86 -0.59 36.69
C ASP A 37 31.04 -0.75 35.17
N PHE A 38 32.23 -1.14 34.72
CA PHE A 38 32.50 -1.43 33.30
C PHE A 38 31.72 -2.66 32.83
N SER A 39 31.65 -3.72 33.64
CA SER A 39 30.86 -4.92 33.35
C SER A 39 29.37 -4.60 33.25
N VAL A 40 28.86 -3.78 34.17
CA VAL A 40 27.46 -3.33 34.16
C VAL A 40 27.18 -2.47 32.93
N LEU A 41 28.08 -1.55 32.56
CA LEU A 41 27.95 -0.75 31.34
C LEU A 41 27.89 -1.64 30.09
N GLN A 42 28.75 -2.65 30.00
CA GLN A 42 28.76 -3.58 28.88
C GLN A 42 27.45 -4.38 28.80
N MET A 43 26.96 -4.90 29.93
CA MET A 43 25.66 -5.56 29.99
C MET A 43 24.53 -4.64 29.54
N HIS A 44 24.53 -3.39 30.01
CA HIS A 44 23.53 -2.39 29.63
C HIS A 44 23.56 -2.10 28.11
N LYS A 45 24.74 -1.87 27.52
CA LYS A 45 24.90 -1.68 26.08
C LYS A 45 24.44 -2.90 25.28
N ASN A 46 24.74 -4.11 25.75
CA ASN A 46 24.28 -5.33 25.09
C ASN A 46 22.75 -5.47 25.13
N THR A 47 22.11 -5.13 26.25
CA THR A 47 20.64 -5.10 26.36
C THR A 47 20.02 -4.10 25.39
N MET A 48 20.60 -2.90 25.25
CA MET A 48 20.13 -1.90 24.29
C MET A 48 20.30 -2.36 22.84
N LYS A 49 21.42 -3.02 22.49
CA LYS A 49 21.61 -3.62 21.16
C LYS A 49 20.58 -4.71 20.86
N LEU A 50 20.25 -5.53 21.86
CA LEU A 50 19.19 -6.54 21.72
C LEU A 50 17.83 -5.89 21.51
N HIS A 51 17.53 -4.78 22.19
CA HIS A 51 16.31 -4.00 21.98
C HIS A 51 16.21 -3.49 20.54
N ILE A 52 17.27 -2.88 20.02
CA ILE A 52 17.34 -2.43 18.62
C ILE A 52 17.08 -3.58 17.65
N SER A 53 17.69 -4.74 17.88
CA SER A 53 17.47 -5.91 17.02
C SER A 53 16.00 -6.34 16.98
N LYS A 54 15.28 -6.27 18.10
CA LYS A 54 13.84 -6.57 18.15
C LYS A 54 13.03 -5.54 17.36
N LEU A 55 13.35 -4.26 17.52
CA LEU A 55 12.71 -3.16 16.78
C LEU A 55 12.92 -3.31 15.26
N GLU A 56 14.11 -3.70 14.83
CA GLU A 56 14.42 -3.95 13.41
C GLU A 56 13.60 -5.11 12.83
N ILE A 57 13.42 -6.20 13.59
CA ILE A 57 12.56 -7.31 13.19
C ILE A 57 11.12 -6.85 13.00
N GLU A 58 10.60 -6.05 13.94
CA GLU A 58 9.25 -5.49 13.85
C GLU A 58 9.10 -4.55 12.65
N LYS A 59 10.06 -3.65 12.44
CA LYS A 59 10.11 -2.77 11.26
C LYS A 59 10.07 -3.57 9.96
N ASN A 60 10.81 -4.67 9.88
CA ASN A 60 10.83 -5.51 8.67
C ASN A 60 9.49 -6.19 8.41
N LYS A 61 8.78 -6.62 9.45
CA LYS A 61 7.41 -7.16 9.31
C LYS A 61 6.45 -6.10 8.74
N LEU A 62 6.50 -4.88 9.29
CA LEU A 62 5.66 -3.77 8.82
C LEU A 62 5.96 -3.40 7.36
N LYS A 63 7.23 -3.47 6.93
CA LYS A 63 7.61 -3.28 5.53
C LYS A 63 7.00 -4.35 4.62
N GLN A 64 7.05 -5.61 5.03
CA GLN A 64 6.42 -6.70 4.26
C GLN A 64 4.91 -6.51 4.12
N GLU A 65 4.23 -6.07 5.19
CA GLU A 65 2.80 -5.74 5.13
C GLU A 65 2.50 -4.60 4.14
N ILE A 66 3.35 -3.57 4.09
CA ILE A 66 3.23 -2.49 3.11
C ILE A 66 3.40 -3.01 1.68
N ASP A 67 4.38 -3.88 1.45
CA ASP A 67 4.64 -4.44 0.11
C ASP A 67 3.45 -5.28 -0.39
N LEU A 68 2.82 -6.06 0.50
CA LEU A 68 1.60 -6.81 0.20
C LEU A 68 0.45 -5.85 -0.16
N LEU A 69 0.21 -4.84 0.67
CA LEU A 69 -0.83 -3.83 0.40
C LEU A 69 -0.61 -3.12 -0.94
N ILE A 70 0.63 -2.84 -1.32
CA ILE A 70 0.95 -2.21 -2.61
C ILE A 70 0.60 -3.16 -3.77
N LYS A 71 0.88 -4.45 -3.64
CA LYS A 71 0.52 -5.44 -4.66
C LYS A 71 -1.00 -5.50 -4.85
N ASP A 72 -1.75 -5.57 -3.76
CA ASP A 72 -3.21 -5.62 -3.80
C ASP A 72 -3.80 -4.37 -4.47
N ILE A 73 -3.25 -3.18 -4.16
CA ILE A 73 -3.66 -1.92 -4.80
C ILE A 73 -3.43 -1.98 -6.31
N ILE A 74 -2.28 -2.49 -6.76
CA ILE A 74 -1.96 -2.59 -8.19
C ILE A 74 -2.93 -3.55 -8.89
N GLU A 75 -3.25 -4.68 -8.26
CA GLU A 75 -4.22 -5.63 -8.82
C GLU A 75 -5.61 -5.02 -8.94
N LEU A 76 -6.11 -4.39 -7.88
CA LEU A 76 -7.41 -3.70 -7.90
C LEU A 76 -7.46 -2.57 -8.95
N GLN A 77 -6.35 -1.86 -9.16
CA GLN A 77 -6.26 -0.84 -10.21
C GLN A 77 -6.38 -1.43 -11.61
N LYS A 78 -5.73 -2.57 -11.86
CA LYS A 78 -5.86 -3.29 -13.14
C LYS A 78 -7.29 -3.77 -13.38
N GLU A 79 -7.93 -4.35 -12.36
CA GLU A 79 -9.32 -4.78 -12.45
C GLU A 79 -10.26 -3.60 -12.75
N THR A 80 -10.07 -2.48 -12.05
CA THR A 80 -10.85 -1.25 -12.29
C THR A 80 -10.72 -0.76 -13.73
N GLU A 81 -9.50 -0.80 -14.28
CA GLU A 81 -9.26 -0.43 -15.68
C GLU A 81 -9.97 -1.37 -16.65
N GLN A 82 -9.88 -2.69 -16.43
CA GLN A 82 -10.57 -3.70 -17.24
C GLN A 82 -12.10 -3.51 -17.21
N PHE A 83 -12.67 -3.29 -16.03
CA PHE A 83 -14.10 -2.99 -15.91
C PHE A 83 -14.49 -1.71 -16.64
N GLY A 84 -13.61 -0.70 -16.61
CA GLY A 84 -13.79 0.53 -17.38
C GLY A 84 -13.92 0.27 -18.87
N TYR A 85 -13.03 -0.55 -19.45
CA TYR A 85 -13.08 -0.91 -20.87
C TYR A 85 -14.36 -1.69 -21.22
N ILE A 86 -14.72 -2.69 -20.41
CA ILE A 86 -15.93 -3.50 -20.64
C ILE A 86 -17.18 -2.60 -20.62
N LEU A 87 -17.27 -1.68 -19.67
CA LEU A 87 -18.41 -0.78 -19.55
C LEU A 87 -18.53 0.14 -20.76
N GLU A 88 -17.39 0.62 -21.29
CA GLU A 88 -17.37 1.47 -22.48
C GLU A 88 -17.81 0.70 -23.73
N GLU A 89 -17.32 -0.53 -23.91
CA GLU A 89 -17.74 -1.40 -25.02
C GLU A 89 -19.25 -1.70 -24.96
N GLN A 90 -19.78 -2.03 -23.79
CA GLN A 90 -21.22 -2.27 -23.60
C GLN A 90 -22.06 -1.04 -23.95
N LYS A 91 -21.61 0.16 -23.59
CA LYS A 91 -22.30 1.41 -23.94
C LYS A 91 -22.32 1.62 -25.45
N GLN A 92 -21.17 1.42 -26.12
CA GLN A 92 -21.07 1.57 -27.57
C GLN A 92 -21.95 0.57 -28.30
N GLU A 93 -21.97 -0.68 -27.84
CA GLU A 93 -22.82 -1.72 -28.41
C GLU A 93 -24.31 -1.42 -28.21
N ALA A 94 -24.71 -0.95 -27.03
CA ALA A 94 -26.09 -0.56 -26.75
C ALA A 94 -26.56 0.58 -27.68
N ILE A 95 -25.73 1.60 -27.89
CA ILE A 95 -26.03 2.70 -28.82
C ILE A 95 -26.15 2.16 -30.25
N ARG A 96 -25.23 1.31 -30.69
CA ARG A 96 -25.27 0.71 -32.03
C ARG A 96 -26.54 -0.10 -32.25
N ARG A 97 -26.95 -0.92 -31.28
CA ARG A 97 -28.19 -1.70 -31.35
C ARG A 97 -29.43 -0.81 -31.43
N MET A 98 -29.46 0.30 -30.69
CA MET A 98 -30.55 1.27 -30.76
C MET A 98 -30.66 1.89 -32.15
N LEU A 99 -29.53 2.33 -32.72
CA LEU A 99 -29.50 2.93 -34.06
C LEU A 99 -29.93 1.96 -35.16
N VAL A 100 -29.52 0.68 -35.07
CA VAL A 100 -29.94 -0.35 -36.03
C VAL A 100 -31.45 -0.59 -35.95
N ALA A 101 -32.01 -0.66 -34.74
CA ALA A 101 -33.45 -0.82 -34.56
C ALA A 101 -34.25 0.38 -35.11
N GLU A 102 -33.77 1.61 -34.91
CA GLU A 102 -34.36 2.81 -35.50
C GLU A 102 -34.32 2.79 -37.03
N GLU A 103 -33.19 2.36 -37.63
CA GLU A 103 -33.04 2.25 -39.08
C GLU A 103 -33.97 1.18 -39.69
N GLU A 104 -34.10 0.02 -39.02
CA GLU A 104 -35.04 -1.03 -39.42
C GLU A 104 -36.49 -0.52 -39.40
N GLU A 105 -36.91 0.16 -38.33
CA GLU A 105 -38.27 0.75 -38.23
C GLU A 105 -38.52 1.79 -39.33
N ALA A 106 -37.54 2.67 -39.60
CA ALA A 106 -37.66 3.66 -40.67
C ALA A 106 -37.77 2.99 -42.05
N ASN A 107 -36.97 1.95 -42.30
CA ASN A 107 -36.99 1.21 -43.57
C ASN A 107 -38.32 0.47 -43.76
N GLU A 108 -38.83 -0.19 -42.73
CA GLU A 108 -40.15 -0.84 -42.76
C GLU A 108 -41.27 0.18 -43.02
N TYR A 109 -41.22 1.34 -42.35
CA TYR A 109 -42.16 2.43 -42.59
C TYR A 109 -42.15 2.88 -44.06
N ILE A 110 -40.95 3.12 -44.62
CA ILE A 110 -40.80 3.51 -46.02
C ILE A 110 -41.37 2.43 -46.95
N GLN A 111 -41.01 1.16 -46.75
CA GLN A 111 -41.54 0.05 -47.56
C GLN A 111 -43.06 -0.03 -47.48
N SER A 112 -43.65 0.10 -46.30
CA SER A 112 -45.10 0.07 -46.11
C SER A 112 -45.82 1.16 -46.91
N LYS A 113 -45.21 2.35 -47.06
CA LYS A 113 -45.73 3.46 -47.87
C LYS A 113 -45.67 3.19 -49.37
N TYR A 114 -44.70 2.41 -49.84
CA TYR A 114 -44.58 2.05 -51.26
C TYR A 114 -45.44 0.83 -51.67
N ILE A 115 -45.78 -0.06 -50.73
CA ILE A 115 -46.61 -1.27 -51.00
C ILE A 115 -48.12 -0.95 -50.97
N SER A 116 -48.51 0.18 -50.38
CA SER A 116 -49.93 0.58 -50.23
C SER A 116 -50.43 1.57 -51.32
N GLY A 117 -49.66 1.78 -52.38
CA GLY A 117 -50.08 2.48 -53.61
C GLY A 117 -50.28 1.51 -54.77
#